data_AF-A0A7W9GYT7-F1
#
_entry.id   AF-A0A7W9GYT7-F1
#
_cell.length_a   1.000
_cell.length_b   1.000
_cell.length_c   1.000
_cell.angle_alpha   90.00
_cell.angle_beta   90.00
_cell.angle_gamma   90.00
#
_symmetry.space_group_name_H-M   'P 1'
#
loop_
_entity.id
_entity.type
_entity.pdbx_description
1 polymer ?
#
loop_
_entity_poly.entity_id
_entity_poly.type
_entity_poly.pdbx_seq_one_letter_code
_entity_poly.pdbx_strand_id
1 'polypeptide(L)'
;MTGARPVGGEQEDAAAARRRTLRALTVAAAASLPSASTAWSRPVPPQPEARAPAAAGPATRWAPAGELRGADGERAVVSLCAGSGTPVMAVSAPATCHRPGTSVRYACLTSDTWTARREGATVASGTLPGSQPSPGPGTYGVTATVHVRSAPAGVDPVGGSG
;
A
#
# COMPACT_ATOMS: atom_id res chain seq x y z
N MET A 1 11.29 48.95 1.58
CA MET A 1 11.16 48.20 2.85
C MET A 1 10.78 46.76 2.51
N THR A 2 11.64 45.81 2.89
CA THR A 2 11.39 44.35 3.16
C THR A 2 10.57 43.53 2.14
N GLY A 3 10.99 42.39 1.58
CA GLY A 3 12.16 41.52 1.78
C GLY A 3 11.99 40.15 1.06
N ALA A 4 13.06 39.35 1.09
CA ALA A 4 13.16 37.88 0.93
C ALA A 4 13.19 37.21 -0.48
N ARG A 5 14.43 37.12 -1.00
CA ARG A 5 15.20 35.98 -1.60
C ARG A 5 14.48 34.79 -2.29
N PRO A 6 14.89 34.44 -3.52
CA PRO A 6 14.70 33.12 -4.13
C PRO A 6 15.91 32.16 -3.97
N VAL A 7 15.56 30.87 -4.01
CA VAL A 7 16.25 29.65 -4.53
C VAL A 7 17.74 29.78 -4.92
N GLY A 8 18.59 29.00 -4.24
CA GLY A 8 19.96 28.71 -4.66
C GLY A 8 20.02 27.50 -5.58
N GLY A 9 20.55 27.71 -6.78
CA GLY A 9 21.09 26.69 -7.70
C GLY A 9 22.62 26.64 -7.65
N GLU A 10 23.19 25.93 -8.63
CA GLU A 10 24.62 25.59 -8.87
C GLU A 10 25.11 24.40 -8.03
N GLN A 11 25.36 23.17 -8.52
CA GLN A 11 25.71 22.67 -9.86
C GLN A 11 26.71 23.56 -10.60
N GLU A 12 27.98 23.52 -10.19
CA GLU A 12 29.13 23.31 -11.08
C GLU A 12 30.39 23.23 -10.21
N ASP A 13 31.06 22.08 -10.17
CA ASP A 13 32.53 22.10 -10.13
C ASP A 13 33.06 20.74 -10.58
N ALA A 14 33.44 20.74 -11.85
CA ALA A 14 34.02 19.63 -12.55
C ALA A 14 35.46 19.38 -12.08
N ALA A 15 35.80 18.10 -11.95
CA ALA A 15 37.05 17.53 -12.45
C ALA A 15 38.36 18.33 -12.24
N ALA A 16 39.10 18.06 -11.15
CA ALA A 16 40.56 18.05 -11.20
C ALA A 16 41.20 17.44 -9.95
N ALA A 17 42.35 16.80 -10.17
CA ALA A 17 43.41 16.50 -9.20
C ALA A 17 43.29 15.16 -8.42
N ARG A 18 43.90 14.06 -8.86
CA ARG A 18 45.35 13.74 -8.92
C ARG A 18 45.79 12.82 -7.77
N ARG A 19 46.13 11.58 -8.15
CA ARG A 19 47.36 10.84 -7.78
C ARG A 19 47.64 10.62 -6.28
N ARG A 20 47.62 9.35 -5.84
CA ARG A 20 48.79 8.57 -5.34
C ARG A 20 48.29 7.29 -4.66
N THR A 21 48.39 6.10 -5.27
CA THR A 21 49.54 5.15 -5.31
C THR A 21 49.86 4.49 -3.97
N LEU A 22 50.13 3.17 -4.06
CA LEU A 22 50.90 2.29 -3.13
C LEU A 22 50.04 1.59 -2.06
N ARG A 23 50.22 0.31 -1.72
CA ARG A 23 51.18 -0.72 -2.15
C ARG A 23 50.67 -2.06 -1.62
N ALA A 24 50.87 -3.13 -2.39
CA ALA A 24 50.78 -4.49 -1.91
C ALA A 24 51.85 -4.78 -0.84
N LEU A 25 51.51 -5.53 0.20
CA LEU A 25 52.46 -6.29 1.01
C LEU A 25 51.84 -7.65 1.39
N THR A 26 52.37 -8.68 0.74
CA THR A 26 52.34 -10.11 1.08
C THR A 26 53.28 -10.37 2.26
N VAL A 27 52.84 -11.09 3.30
CA VAL A 27 53.73 -11.94 4.14
C VAL A 27 52.95 -13.16 4.63
N ALA A 28 53.57 -14.33 4.45
CA ALA A 28 53.14 -15.64 4.92
C ALA A 28 53.98 -16.12 6.12
N ALA A 29 53.50 -17.18 6.78
CA ALA A 29 54.21 -18.17 7.63
C ALA A 29 54.01 -18.12 9.17
N ALA A 30 53.16 -19.06 9.62
CA ALA A 30 53.38 -20.17 10.57
C ALA A 30 53.95 -19.97 12.01
N ALA A 31 53.17 -20.52 12.97
CA ALA A 31 53.49 -21.16 14.28
C ALA A 31 54.18 -20.29 15.38
N SER A 32 53.75 -20.23 16.66
CA SER A 32 53.32 -21.28 17.60
C SER A 32 52.56 -20.68 18.82
N LEU A 33 51.60 -21.43 19.39
CA LEU A 33 50.93 -21.22 20.70
C LEU A 33 51.94 -21.40 21.88
N PRO A 34 51.62 -21.13 23.19
CA PRO A 34 50.33 -20.83 23.81
C PRO A 34 50.37 -19.67 24.85
N SER A 35 49.21 -19.09 25.16
CA SER A 35 48.98 -18.52 26.49
C SER A 35 47.50 -18.63 26.81
N ALA A 36 47.20 -19.67 27.59
CA ALA A 36 45.92 -19.83 28.23
C ALA A 36 45.70 -18.65 29.17
N SER A 37 44.61 -17.92 28.98
CA SER A 37 44.07 -17.02 29.99
C SER A 37 42.55 -17.03 29.87
N THR A 38 41.98 -17.78 30.80
CA THR A 38 40.65 -17.62 31.39
C THR A 38 39.47 -17.45 30.42
N ALA A 39 38.74 -18.55 30.27
CA ALA A 39 37.37 -18.59 29.78
C ALA A 39 36.49 -17.53 30.46
N TRP A 40 36.27 -16.42 29.76
CA TRP A 40 35.14 -15.54 29.97
C TRP A 40 34.32 -15.67 28.70
N SER A 41 33.37 -16.59 28.76
CA SER A 41 32.34 -16.75 27.73
C SER A 41 31.68 -15.40 27.51
N ARG A 42 32.12 -14.68 26.47
CA ARG A 42 31.38 -13.53 25.97
C ARG A 42 30.03 -14.06 25.51
N PRO A 43 28.91 -13.54 26.01
CA PRO A 43 27.61 -13.84 25.42
C PRO A 43 27.70 -13.51 23.94
N VAL A 44 27.50 -14.51 23.07
CA VAL A 44 27.31 -14.24 21.65
C VAL A 44 26.09 -13.30 21.59
N PRO A 45 26.17 -12.12 20.97
CA PRO A 45 24.96 -11.36 20.72
C PRO A 45 24.03 -12.28 19.92
N PRO A 46 22.76 -12.43 20.30
CA PRO A 46 21.83 -13.23 19.51
C PRO A 46 21.88 -12.71 18.08
N GLN A 47 22.24 -13.59 17.15
CA GLN A 47 22.04 -13.35 15.73
C GLN A 47 20.59 -12.92 15.58
N PRO A 48 20.28 -11.83 14.86
CA PRO A 48 18.89 -11.48 14.62
C PRO A 48 18.26 -12.66 13.88
N GLU A 49 17.46 -13.44 14.60
CA GLU A 49 16.60 -14.45 14.01
C GLU A 49 15.86 -13.72 12.88
N ALA A 50 16.03 -14.23 11.66
CA ALA A 50 15.24 -13.78 10.54
C ALA A 50 13.78 -14.06 10.93
N ARG A 51 13.13 -13.02 11.46
CA ARG A 51 11.75 -13.06 11.90
C ARG A 51 10.97 -13.46 10.66
N ALA A 52 10.47 -14.70 10.64
CA ALA A 52 9.44 -15.08 9.69
C ALA A 52 8.38 -13.96 9.72
N PRO A 53 7.96 -13.41 8.56
CA PRO A 53 7.03 -12.29 8.56
C PRO A 53 5.86 -12.67 9.47
N ALA A 54 5.68 -11.88 10.53
CA ALA A 54 4.60 -12.10 11.49
C ALA A 54 3.32 -12.26 10.67
N ALA A 55 2.54 -13.32 10.96
CA ALA A 55 1.26 -13.54 10.31
C ALA A 55 0.51 -12.20 10.28
N ALA A 56 0.32 -11.66 9.07
CA ALA A 56 -0.20 -10.31 8.92
C ALA A 56 -1.56 -10.27 9.62
N GLY A 57 -1.65 -9.45 10.68
CA GLY A 57 -2.91 -9.21 11.38
C GLY A 57 -3.97 -8.67 10.42
N PRO A 58 -5.22 -8.50 10.88
CA PRO A 58 -6.31 -8.05 10.03
C PRO A 58 -5.92 -6.76 9.31
N ALA A 59 -5.81 -6.86 7.98
CA ALA A 59 -5.37 -5.79 7.13
C ALA A 59 -6.52 -5.38 6.22
N THR A 60 -6.81 -4.08 6.15
CA THR A 60 -7.67 -3.53 5.12
C THR A 60 -6.82 -3.27 3.88
N ARG A 61 -7.09 -4.01 2.82
CA ARG A 61 -6.47 -3.80 1.52
C ARG A 61 -7.36 -2.90 0.67
N TRP A 62 -6.73 -1.93 0.02
CA TRP A 62 -7.38 -0.99 -0.90
C TRP A 62 -6.86 -1.22 -2.31
N ALA A 63 -7.75 -1.18 -3.28
CA ALA A 63 -7.41 -1.24 -4.70
C ALA A 63 -8.28 -0.25 -5.48
N PRO A 64 -7.75 0.45 -6.50
CA PRO A 64 -8.57 1.19 -7.45
C PRO A 64 -9.58 0.25 -8.12
N ALA A 65 -10.85 0.62 -8.12
CA ALA A 65 -11.92 -0.18 -8.73
C ALA A 65 -12.33 0.35 -10.10
N GLY A 66 -12.26 1.67 -10.28
CA GLY A 66 -12.54 2.31 -11.56
C GLY A 66 -12.92 3.78 -11.41
N GLU A 67 -13.17 4.42 -12.55
CA GLU A 67 -13.72 5.75 -12.63
C GLU A 67 -14.99 5.71 -13.47
N LEU A 68 -16.09 6.25 -12.93
CA LEU A 68 -17.35 6.42 -13.62
C LEU A 68 -17.44 7.86 -14.13
N ARG A 69 -18.07 8.05 -15.29
CA ARG A 69 -18.28 9.36 -15.90
C ARG A 69 -19.77 9.59 -16.09
N GLY A 70 -20.25 10.76 -15.66
CA GLY A 70 -21.64 11.18 -15.83
C GLY A 70 -21.79 12.22 -16.94
N ALA A 71 -22.98 12.81 -17.03
CA ALA A 71 -23.21 13.96 -17.89
C ALA A 71 -22.41 15.18 -17.39
N ASP A 72 -22.25 16.19 -18.25
CA ASP A 72 -21.70 17.51 -17.87
C ASP A 72 -20.31 17.48 -17.20
N GLY A 73 -19.50 16.46 -17.51
CA GLY A 73 -18.15 16.30 -16.97
C GLY A 73 -18.08 15.76 -15.53
N GLU A 74 -19.18 15.22 -15.03
CA GLU A 74 -19.22 14.54 -13.74
C GLU A 74 -18.33 13.30 -13.74
N ARG A 75 -17.68 13.04 -12.60
CA ARG A 75 -16.86 11.84 -12.41
C ARG A 75 -16.98 11.31 -10.99
N ALA A 76 -16.90 9.99 -10.86
CA ALA A 76 -16.78 9.31 -9.58
C ALA A 76 -15.61 8.34 -9.61
N VAL A 77 -14.60 8.56 -8.76
CA VAL A 77 -13.48 7.64 -8.60
C VAL A 77 -13.81 6.67 -7.48
N VAL A 78 -13.84 5.38 -7.79
CA VAL A 78 -14.22 4.31 -6.88
C VAL A 78 -12.99 3.51 -6.46
N SER A 79 -12.87 3.23 -5.17
CA SER A 79 -11.88 2.30 -4.62
C SER A 79 -12.59 1.13 -3.95
N LEU A 80 -12.05 -0.07 -4.08
CA LEU A 80 -12.54 -1.25 -3.39
C LEU A 80 -11.66 -1.54 -2.17
N CYS A 81 -12.30 -1.78 -1.03
CA CYS A 81 -11.65 -2.08 0.23
C CYS A 81 -12.11 -3.45 0.69
N ALA A 82 -11.16 -4.32 1.02
CA ALA A 82 -11.44 -5.58 1.68
C ALA A 82 -10.69 -5.61 3.01
N GLY A 83 -11.44 -5.63 4.10
CA GLY A 83 -10.94 -5.95 5.44
C GLY A 83 -11.07 -7.45 5.67
N SER A 84 -9.95 -8.14 5.76
CA SER A 84 -9.94 -9.55 6.14
C SER A 84 -9.57 -9.66 7.63
N GLY A 85 -10.55 -9.95 8.47
CA GLY A 85 -10.34 -10.27 9.88
C GLY A 85 -11.18 -11.46 10.32
N THR A 86 -10.85 -12.04 11.47
CA THR A 86 -11.77 -12.91 12.20
C THR A 86 -12.42 -12.08 13.31
N PRO A 87 -13.74 -12.13 13.49
CA PRO A 87 -14.67 -13.10 12.92
C PRO A 87 -15.33 -12.71 11.58
N VAL A 88 -15.05 -11.52 11.03
CA VAL A 88 -15.77 -10.98 9.87
C VAL A 88 -14.87 -10.52 8.72
N MET A 89 -15.31 -10.80 7.50
CA MET A 89 -14.82 -10.15 6.29
C MET A 89 -15.72 -8.95 5.98
N ALA A 90 -15.12 -7.76 5.83
CA ALA A 90 -15.84 -6.54 5.49
C ALA A 90 -15.40 -6.03 4.11
N VAL A 91 -16.35 -5.62 3.29
CA VAL A 91 -16.09 -5.07 1.96
C VAL A 91 -16.83 -3.74 1.82
N SER A 92 -16.12 -2.72 1.36
CA SER A 92 -16.70 -1.41 1.04
C SER A 92 -16.13 -0.89 -0.28
N ALA A 93 -16.86 0.02 -0.92
CA ALA A 93 -16.49 0.59 -2.21
C ALA A 93 -16.58 2.13 -2.19
N PRO A 94 -15.85 2.83 -1.30
CA PRO A 94 -15.94 4.28 -1.22
C PRO A 94 -15.64 4.96 -2.56
N ALA A 95 -16.39 6.02 -2.83
CA ALA A 95 -16.26 6.80 -4.05
C ALA A 95 -16.12 8.29 -3.74
N THR A 96 -15.39 9.00 -4.61
CA THR A 96 -15.27 10.46 -4.56
C THR A 96 -15.93 11.07 -5.79
N CYS A 97 -16.96 11.89 -5.57
CA CYS A 97 -17.79 12.48 -6.62
C CYS A 97 -17.29 13.88 -6.90
N HIS A 98 -17.15 14.22 -8.17
CA HIS A 98 -16.70 15.54 -8.61
C HIS A 98 -17.58 16.02 -9.76
N ARG A 99 -18.10 17.24 -9.60
CA ARG A 99 -18.81 17.97 -10.64
C ARG A 99 -18.08 19.29 -10.91
N PRO A 100 -17.69 19.58 -12.15
CA PRO A 100 -17.10 20.87 -12.50
C PRO A 100 -18.06 22.05 -12.26
N GLY A 101 -17.53 23.22 -11.94
CA GLY A 101 -18.31 24.47 -11.91
C GLY A 101 -19.25 24.66 -10.71
N THR A 102 -19.21 23.78 -9.70
CA THR A 102 -20.05 23.88 -8.50
C THR A 102 -19.23 23.95 -7.22
N SER A 103 -19.68 24.78 -6.27
CA SER A 103 -19.13 24.88 -4.93
C SER A 103 -19.75 23.88 -3.95
N VAL A 104 -20.81 23.17 -4.37
CA VAL A 104 -21.51 22.19 -3.56
C VAL A 104 -20.61 20.99 -3.29
N ARG A 105 -20.56 20.57 -2.02
CA ARG A 105 -19.92 19.31 -1.62
C ARG A 105 -20.93 18.17 -1.79
N TYR A 106 -20.64 17.26 -2.71
CA TYR A 106 -21.42 16.05 -2.88
C TYR A 106 -20.80 14.90 -2.09
N ALA A 107 -21.64 14.11 -1.43
CA ALA A 107 -21.25 12.78 -0.97
C ALA A 107 -21.52 11.76 -2.09
N CYS A 108 -20.64 10.79 -2.31
CA CYS A 108 -21.00 9.59 -3.07
C CYS A 108 -21.56 8.54 -2.13
N LEU A 109 -22.71 7.98 -2.48
CA LEU A 109 -23.26 6.81 -1.84
C LEU A 109 -23.09 5.63 -2.79
N THR A 110 -22.48 4.55 -2.29
CA THR A 110 -22.20 3.35 -3.06
C THR A 110 -23.05 2.19 -2.59
N SER A 111 -23.60 1.42 -3.52
CA SER A 111 -24.46 0.26 -3.25
C SER A 111 -24.17 -0.88 -4.23
N ASP A 112 -25.02 -1.91 -4.21
CA ASP A 112 -24.93 -3.22 -4.88
C ASP A 112 -24.22 -4.30 -4.07
N THR A 113 -23.53 -5.22 -4.73
CA THR A 113 -23.17 -6.54 -4.21
C THR A 113 -21.70 -6.86 -4.43
N TRP A 114 -21.17 -7.73 -3.60
CA TRP A 114 -19.83 -8.25 -3.71
C TRP A 114 -19.81 -9.76 -3.51
N THR A 115 -18.76 -10.40 -4.02
CA THR A 115 -18.47 -11.82 -3.89
C THR A 115 -16.99 -12.01 -3.55
N ALA A 116 -16.70 -12.98 -2.68
CA ALA A 116 -15.36 -13.48 -2.44
C ALA A 116 -15.24 -14.89 -2.98
N ARG A 117 -14.18 -15.15 -3.75
CA ARG A 117 -13.88 -16.44 -4.37
C ARG A 117 -12.57 -17.01 -3.87
N ARG A 118 -12.54 -18.32 -3.64
CA ARG A 118 -11.33 -19.11 -3.38
C ARG A 118 -11.34 -20.28 -4.34
N GLU A 119 -10.26 -20.45 -5.10
CA GLU A 119 -10.12 -21.57 -6.05
C GLU A 119 -11.30 -21.68 -7.05
N GLY A 120 -11.82 -20.52 -7.49
CA GLY A 120 -12.95 -20.45 -8.42
C GLY A 120 -14.34 -20.60 -7.77
N ALA A 121 -14.44 -21.04 -6.52
CA ALA A 121 -15.71 -21.17 -5.80
C ALA A 121 -16.05 -19.89 -5.03
N THR A 122 -17.31 -19.45 -5.08
CA THR A 122 -17.82 -18.37 -4.22
C THR A 122 -17.93 -18.88 -2.78
N VAL A 123 -17.22 -18.24 -1.86
CA VAL A 123 -17.17 -18.61 -0.44
C VAL A 123 -17.84 -17.59 0.49
N ALA A 124 -18.08 -16.37 -0.01
CA ALA A 124 -18.91 -15.37 0.64
C ALA A 124 -19.48 -14.40 -0.38
N SER A 125 -20.59 -13.76 -0.04
CA SER A 125 -21.21 -12.68 -0.81
C SER A 125 -22.04 -11.79 0.09
N GLY A 126 -22.20 -10.53 -0.28
CA GLY A 126 -23.02 -9.59 0.48
C GLY A 126 -23.33 -8.33 -0.28
N THR A 127 -23.97 -7.37 0.38
CA THR A 127 -24.22 -6.03 -0.14
C THR A 127 -23.08 -5.07 0.20
N LEU A 128 -22.98 -3.95 -0.51
CA LEU A 128 -22.04 -2.87 -0.28
C LEU A 128 -22.70 -1.65 0.36
N PRO A 129 -22.01 -0.98 1.30
CA PRO A 129 -20.95 -1.56 2.14
C PRO A 129 -21.54 -2.67 3.03
N GLY A 130 -20.75 -3.70 3.35
CA GLY A 130 -21.26 -4.79 4.18
C GLY A 130 -20.19 -5.73 4.71
N SER A 131 -20.61 -6.62 5.59
CA SER A 131 -19.77 -7.64 6.19
C SER A 131 -20.46 -9.00 6.18
N GLN A 132 -19.66 -10.05 6.21
CA GLN A 132 -20.08 -11.43 6.33
C GLN A 132 -19.17 -12.18 7.31
N PRO A 133 -19.62 -13.31 7.88
CA PRO A 133 -18.74 -14.22 8.59
C PRO A 133 -17.52 -14.56 7.73
N SER A 134 -16.33 -14.52 8.34
CA SER A 134 -15.09 -14.80 7.64
C SER A 134 -15.07 -16.26 7.13
N PRO A 135 -14.80 -16.53 5.83
CA PRO A 135 -14.73 -17.89 5.28
C PRO A 135 -13.52 -18.73 5.75
N GLY A 136 -12.81 -18.26 6.78
CA GLY A 136 -11.58 -18.83 7.31
C GLY A 136 -10.31 -18.18 6.76
N PRO A 137 -9.13 -18.70 7.11
CA PRO A 137 -7.86 -18.24 6.57
C PRO A 137 -7.71 -18.63 5.09
N GLY A 138 -7.07 -17.79 4.29
CA GLY A 138 -6.79 -18.07 2.88
C GLY A 138 -6.63 -16.82 2.03
N THR A 139 -6.30 -17.03 0.76
CA THR A 139 -6.30 -15.96 -0.25
C THR A 139 -7.64 -15.96 -0.98
N TYR A 140 -8.25 -14.79 -1.07
CA TYR A 140 -9.55 -14.60 -1.68
C TYR A 140 -9.46 -13.55 -2.80
N GLY A 141 -10.07 -13.84 -3.94
CA GLY A 141 -10.39 -12.83 -4.94
C GLY A 141 -11.72 -12.17 -4.56
N VAL A 142 -11.73 -10.85 -4.37
CA VAL A 142 -12.96 -10.10 -4.11
C VAL A 142 -13.37 -9.37 -5.37
N THR A 143 -14.62 -9.54 -5.79
CA THR A 143 -15.23 -8.85 -6.93
C THR A 143 -16.49 -8.16 -6.45
N ALA A 144 -16.69 -6.92 -6.89
CA ALA A 144 -17.87 -6.15 -6.54
C ALA A 144 -18.50 -5.51 -7.78
N THR A 145 -19.82 -5.50 -7.81
CA THR A 145 -20.60 -4.60 -8.65
C THR A 145 -20.89 -3.38 -7.81
N VAL A 146 -20.62 -2.18 -8.33
CA VAL A 146 -20.77 -0.93 -7.58
C VAL A 146 -21.64 0.03 -8.36
N HIS A 147 -22.76 0.43 -7.75
CA HIS A 147 -23.54 1.58 -8.20
C HIS A 147 -23.23 2.79 -7.33
N VAL A 148 -23.08 3.96 -7.95
CA VAL A 148 -22.73 5.22 -7.30
C VAL A 148 -23.80 6.25 -7.58
N ARG A 149 -24.26 6.93 -6.53
CA ARG A 149 -25.16 8.10 -6.61
C ARG A 149 -24.59 9.27 -5.82
N SER A 150 -24.72 10.51 -6.28
CA SER A 150 -24.46 11.66 -5.38
C SER A 150 -25.59 11.92 -4.42
N ALA A 151 -25.24 12.48 -3.25
CA ALA A 151 -26.17 13.13 -2.33
C ALA A 151 -25.68 14.57 -2.01
N PRO A 152 -26.54 15.60 -2.18
CA PRO A 152 -27.88 15.55 -2.79
C PRO A 152 -27.84 15.06 -4.25
N ALA A 153 -28.97 14.53 -4.73
CA ALA A 153 -29.08 13.93 -6.07
C ALA A 153 -28.69 14.95 -7.14
N GLY A 154 -27.92 14.50 -8.14
CA GLY A 154 -27.40 15.38 -9.19
C GLY A 154 -26.36 14.74 -10.10
N VAL A 155 -25.74 13.62 -9.70
CA VAL A 155 -24.79 12.83 -10.48
C VAL A 155 -25.11 11.34 -10.31
N ASP A 156 -25.68 10.70 -11.33
CA ASP A 156 -25.77 9.24 -11.41
C ASP A 156 -24.85 8.79 -12.55
N PRO A 157 -23.54 8.63 -12.28
CA PRO A 157 -22.60 8.28 -13.33
C PRO A 157 -22.85 6.83 -13.75
N VAL A 158 -23.30 6.65 -14.99
CA VAL A 158 -23.46 5.33 -15.60
C VAL A 158 -22.09 4.82 -16.07
N GLY A 159 -21.74 3.60 -15.70
CA GLY A 159 -20.45 3.01 -16.07
C GLY A 159 -20.31 2.85 -17.58
N GLY A 160 -19.26 3.44 -18.16
CA GLY A 160 -18.87 3.20 -19.55
C GLY A 160 -17.94 2.00 -19.63
N SER A 161 -18.35 0.95 -20.34
CA SER A 161 -17.43 -0.08 -20.84
C SER A 161 -16.74 0.49 -22.08
N GLY A 162 -15.50 0.97 -21.91
CA GLY A 162 -14.61 1.34 -23.01
C GLY A 162 -13.58 0.25 -23.24
#